data_AF-A0A9Q3VT17-F1
#
_entry.id   AF-A0A9Q3VT17-F1
#
_cell.length_a   1.000
_cell.length_b   1.000
_cell.length_c   1.000
_cell.angle_alpha   90.00
_cell.angle_beta   90.00
_cell.angle_gamma   90.00
#
_symmetry.space_group_name_H-M   'P 1'
#
loop_
_entity.id
_entity.type
_entity.pdbx_description
1 polymer ?
#
loop_
_entity_poly.entity_id
_entity_poly.type
_entity_poly.pdbx_seq_one_letter_code
_entity_poly.pdbx_strand_id
1 'polypeptide(L)' 'MAKVTVSLDAELVVEVMVLAGVNNPQDAVELVVRDYIERGHRTEARVVARDEGLREVDVKPREPEG' A
#
# COMPACT_ATOMS: atom_id res chain seq x y z
N MET A 1 -6.60 -18.33 -13.96
CA MET A 1 -5.96 -17.65 -12.82
C MET A 1 -5.49 -18.74 -11.86
N ALA A 2 -4.28 -18.66 -11.30
CA ALA A 2 -3.81 -19.63 -10.31
C ALA A 2 -4.66 -19.51 -9.04
N LYS A 3 -5.08 -20.64 -8.45
CA LYS A 3 -5.89 -20.66 -7.23
C LYS A 3 -4.98 -20.85 -6.02
N VAL A 4 -5.07 -19.93 -5.07
CA VAL A 4 -4.42 -20.06 -3.76
C VAL A 4 -5.51 -20.29 -2.72
N THR A 5 -5.27 -21.16 -1.74
CA THR A 5 -6.20 -21.43 -0.63
C THR A 5 -5.56 -20.97 0.67
N VAL A 6 -6.27 -20.09 1.39
CA VAL A 6 -5.85 -19.54 2.69
C VAL A 6 -7.03 -19.66 3.63
N SER A 7 -6.79 -20.12 4.86
CA SER A 7 -7.79 -20.12 5.92
C SER A 7 -7.77 -18.77 6.63
N LEU A 8 -8.95 -18.19 6.84
CA LEU A 8 -9.13 -16.91 7.52
C LEU A 8 -10.22 -17.07 8.59
N ASP A 9 -10.15 -16.23 9.61
CA ASP A 9 -11.22 -16.13 10.60
C ASP A 9 -12.49 -15.57 9.93
N ALA A 10 -13.63 -16.19 10.22
CA ALA A 10 -14.91 -15.80 9.63
C ALA A 10 -15.37 -14.42 10.13
N GLU A 11 -15.15 -14.09 11.40
CA GLU A 11 -15.51 -12.79 11.98
C GLU A 11 -14.73 -11.67 11.30
N LEU A 12 -13.42 -11.87 11.10
CA LEU A 12 -12.57 -10.92 10.38
C LEU A 12 -13.10 -10.65 8.96
N VAL A 13 -13.46 -11.71 8.23
CA VAL A 13 -13.97 -11.55 6.86
C VAL A 13 -15.32 -10.82 6.85
N VAL A 14 -16.19 -11.10 7.82
CA VAL A 14 -17.48 -10.42 7.95
C VAL A 14 -17.30 -8.93 8.25
N GLU A 15 -16.38 -8.56 9.15
CA GLU A 15 -16.07 -7.14 9.42
C GLU A 15 -15.64 -6.41 8.15
N VAL A 16 -14.74 -7.00 7.38
CA VAL A 16 -14.28 -6.42 6.10
C VAL A 16 -15.44 -6.31 5.11
N MET A 17 -16.29 -7.33 5.00
CA MET A 17 -17.46 -7.31 4.14
C MET A 17 -18.41 -6.15 4.47
N VAL A 18 -18.66 -5.91 5.77
CA VAL A 18 -19.48 -4.79 6.24
C VAL A 18 -18.83 -3.45 5.89
N LEU A 19 -17.53 -3.29 6.14
CA LEU A 19 -16.78 -2.07 5.84
C LEU A 19 -16.73 -1.76 4.33
N ALA A 20 -16.59 -2.79 3.50
CA ALA A 20 -16.49 -2.67 2.05
C ALA A 20 -17.87 -2.64 1.36
N GLY A 21 -18.95 -2.95 2.07
CA GLY A 21 -20.30 -3.03 1.50
C GLY A 21 -20.49 -4.17 0.50
N VAL A 22 -19.76 -5.27 0.66
CA VAL A 22 -19.83 -6.45 -0.22
C VAL A 22 -20.45 -7.64 0.51
N ASN A 23 -21.09 -8.54 -0.23
CA ASN A 23 -21.78 -9.72 0.32
C ASN A 23 -21.09 -11.06 0.00
N ASN A 24 -19.89 -11.01 -0.57
CA ASN A 24 -19.08 -12.17 -0.93
C ASN A 24 -17.70 -12.11 -0.22
N PRO A 25 -17.33 -13.15 0.56
CA PRO A 25 -16.02 -13.26 1.21
C PRO A 25 -14.83 -13.10 0.26
N GLN A 26 -14.93 -13.64 -0.96
CA GLN A 26 -13.84 -13.55 -1.93
C GLN A 26 -13.61 -12.11 -2.39
N ASP A 27 -14.68 -11.37 -2.68
CA ASP A 27 -14.58 -9.97 -3.12
C ASP A 27 -14.01 -9.10 -1.99
N ALA A 28 -14.42 -9.35 -0.74
CA ALA A 28 -13.88 -8.65 0.42
C ALA A 28 -12.37 -8.82 0.53
N VAL A 29 -11.87 -10.05 0.41
CA VAL A 29 -10.42 -10.33 0.44
C VAL A 29 -9.71 -9.70 -0.76
N GLU A 30 -10.29 -9.78 -1.96
CA GLU A 30 -9.67 -9.22 -3.16
C GLU A 30 -9.55 -7.70 -3.08
N LEU A 31 -10.57 -7.01 -2.56
CA LEU A 31 -10.53 -5.57 -2.32
C LEU A 31 -9.41 -5.18 -1.35
N VAL A 32 -9.28 -5.90 -0.22
CA VAL A 32 -8.23 -5.64 0.77
C VAL A 32 -6.84 -5.88 0.21
N VAL A 33 -6.63 -6.98 -0.52
CA VAL A 33 -5.32 -7.29 -1.12
C VAL A 33 -4.95 -6.25 -2.16
N ARG A 34 -5.90 -5.81 -2.98
CA ARG A 34 -5.67 -4.78 -4.00
C ARG A 34 -5.32 -3.44 -3.36
N ASP A 35 -6.08 -3.02 -2.37
CA ASP A 35 -5.80 -1.79 -1.62
C ASP A 35 -4.46 -1.88 -0.86
N TYR A 36 -4.08 -3.04 -0.32
CA TYR A 36 -2.75 -3.24 0.26
C TYR A 36 -1.63 -3.02 -0.76
N ILE A 37 -1.77 -3.56 -1.98
CA ILE A 37 -0.80 -3.36 -3.07
C ILE A 37 -0.75 -1.88 -3.49
N GLU A 38 -1.90 -1.24 -3.68
CA GLU A 38 -1.97 0.18 -4.05
C GLU A 38 -1.37 1.09 -2.97
N ARG A 39 -1.60 0.78 -1.69
CA ARG A 39 -0.93 1.46 -0.57
C ARG A 39 0.57 1.19 -0.57
N GLY A 40 1.00 -0.03 -0.88
CA GLY A 40 2.40 -0.39 -1.07
C GLY A 40 3.06 0.48 -2.13
N HIS A 41 2.49 0.53 -3.33
CA HIS A 41 2.97 1.39 -4.42
C HIS A 41 2.93 2.88 -4.07
N ARG A 42 1.90 3.36 -3.35
CA ARG A 42 1.85 4.74 -2.86
C ARG A 42 2.96 5.03 -1.85
N THR A 43 3.29 4.05 -1.00
CA THR A 43 4.32 4.18 0.02
C THR A 43 5.70 4.12 -0.61
N GLU A 44 5.93 3.19 -1.55
CA GLU A 44 7.15 3.12 -2.35
C GLU A 44 7.35 4.40 -3.17
N ALA A 45 6.32 4.93 -3.83
CA ALA A 45 6.40 6.21 -4.54
C ALA A 45 6.74 7.38 -3.61
N ARG A 46 6.23 7.39 -2.37
CA ARG A 46 6.56 8.42 -1.36
C ARG A 46 7.96 8.26 -0.78
N VAL A 47 8.44 7.02 -0.60
CA VAL A 47 9.79 6.73 -0.13
C VAL A 47 10.81 7.04 -1.23
N VAL A 48 10.54 6.66 -2.49
CA VAL A 48 11.37 6.99 -3.66
C VAL A 48 11.40 8.50 -3.90
N ALA A 49 10.26 9.20 -3.89
CA ALA A 49 10.24 10.66 -4.02
C ALA A 49 10.97 11.38 -2.87
N ARG A 50 10.94 10.82 -1.65
CA ARG A 50 11.74 11.31 -0.53
C ARG A 50 13.23 11.04 -0.72
N ASP A 51 13.61 9.88 -1.23
CA ASP A 51 15.01 9.52 -1.49
C ASP A 51 15.62 10.32 -2.66
N GLU A 52 14.83 10.59 -3.71
CA GLU A 52 15.18 11.49 -4.81
C GLU A 52 15.31 12.94 -4.32
N GLY A 53 14.36 13.43 -3.52
CA GLY A 53 14.44 14.76 -2.92
C GLY A 53 15.64 14.93 -1.98
N LEU A 54 16.03 13.87 -1.25
CA LEU A 54 17.25 13.85 -0.43
C LEU A 54 18.52 13.86 -1.27
N ARG A 55 18.57 13.16 -2.41
CA ARG A 55 19.70 13.23 -3.35
C ARG A 55 19.80 14.60 -4.02
N GLU A 56 18.69 15.25 -4.36
CA GLU A 56 18.70 16.59 -4.95
C GLU A 56 19.20 17.67 -3.97
N VAL A 57 18.84 17.61 -2.68
CA VAL A 57 19.38 18.54 -1.68
C VAL A 57 20.86 18.30 -1.35
N ASP A 58 21.34 17.05 -1.46
CA ASP A 58 22.75 16.71 -1.22
C ASP A 58 23.67 17.10 -2.40
N VAL A 59 23.11 17.26 -3.61
CA VAL A 59 23.86 17.65 -4.81
C VAL A 59 24.02 19.17 -4.98
N LYS A 60 23.25 19.99 -4.25
CA LYS A 60 23.47 21.45 -4.27
C LYS A 60 24.70 21.82 -3.42
N PRO A 61 25.78 22.37 -4.00
CA PRO A 61 26.90 22.85 -3.21
C PRO A 61 26.40 23.94 -2.26
N ARG A 62 26.67 23.81 -0.96
CA ARG A 62 26.54 24.93 -0.02
C ARG A 62 27.49 26.02 -0.47
N GLU A 63 26.95 27.15 -0.91
CA GLU A 63 27.75 28.35 -1.16
C GLU A 63 28.43 28.76 0.15
N PRO A 64 29.75 29.02 0.16
CA PRO A 64 30.42 29.50 1.35
C PRO A 64 29.96 30.92 1.64
N GLU A 65 29.26 31.11 2.76
CA GLU A 65 28.95 32.42 3.33
C GLU A 65 30.28 33.16 3.59
N GLY A 66 30.45 34.31 2.95
CA GLY A 66 31.58 35.22 3.12
C GLY A 66 31.21 36.45 3.93
#